data_AF-A0A370FYG3-F1
#
_entry.id   AF-A0A370FYG3-F1
#
_cell.length_a   1.000
_cell.length_b   1.000
_cell.length_c   1.000
_cell.angle_alpha   90.00
_cell.angle_beta   90.00
_cell.angle_gamma   90.00
#
_symmetry.space_group_name_H-M   'P 1'
#
loop_
_entity.id
_entity.type
_entity.pdbx_description
1 polymer ?
#
loop_
_entity_poly.entity_id
_entity_poly.type
_entity_poly.pdbx_seq_one_letter_code
_entity_poly.pdbx_strand_id
1 'polypeptide(L)'
;MIPSRTRLSSWTLDALASGAQVLRERGTRVEDAAVSVDARCNDLPEMRAWDGVAQVAAADAFGRAKRKAADVHDLASALAAAMEQGFYGLSAAKSSLLGRVAELEAGPFEVSDRWVVTLKPIEMSAESAAELIAQRNAHQANLNPLMFAVGRADDELSDAMRAAASKYGLVESDPSASPFLALAALIAEPVSDVPMTAGIPLLDYQQQERDLDAPVTVARTESSLGAHGEKTTTAFMQDGSWKVFTESSTFAGSWRNVPC
;
A
#
# COMPACT_ATOMS: atom_id res chain seq x y z
N MET A 1 3.25 -7.68 0.96
CA MET A 1 1.75 -7.76 0.85
C MET A 1 1.21 -6.75 -0.17
N ILE A 2 0.11 -7.00 -0.91
CA ILE A 2 -0.51 -5.99 -1.80
C ILE A 2 -1.79 -5.39 -1.19
N PRO A 3 -1.79 -4.10 -0.82
CA PRO A 3 -2.96 -3.43 -0.26
C PRO A 3 -3.98 -3.06 -1.35
N SER A 4 -5.24 -2.84 -0.94
CA SER A 4 -6.23 -2.19 -1.82
C SER A 4 -5.82 -0.75 -2.13
N ARG A 5 -6.38 -0.16 -3.19
CA ARG A 5 -6.05 1.22 -3.59
C ARG A 5 -6.35 2.22 -2.48
N THR A 6 -7.50 2.11 -1.84
CA THR A 6 -7.93 2.95 -0.73
C THR A 6 -6.96 2.81 0.45
N ARG A 7 -6.57 1.57 0.79
CA ARG A 7 -5.58 1.32 1.83
C ARG A 7 -4.23 1.94 1.48
N LEU A 8 -3.70 1.70 0.27
CA LEU A 8 -2.42 2.27 -0.16
C LEU A 8 -2.43 3.81 -0.14
N SER A 9 -3.53 4.41 -0.56
CA SER A 9 -3.70 5.87 -0.57
C SER A 9 -3.61 6.45 0.84
N SER A 10 -4.18 5.75 1.83
CA SER A 10 -4.14 6.14 3.24
C SER A 10 -2.77 6.03 3.93
N TRP A 11 -1.82 5.30 3.34
CA TRP A 11 -0.49 5.13 3.96
C TRP A 11 0.27 6.45 4.07
N THR A 12 0.58 6.85 5.31
CA THR A 12 1.46 7.99 5.62
C THR A 12 2.86 7.48 5.94
N LEU A 13 3.77 7.56 4.97
CA LEU A 13 5.12 6.98 5.10
C LEU A 13 6.10 7.88 5.87
N ASP A 14 5.78 9.16 6.09
CA ASP A 14 6.64 10.11 6.83
C ASP A 14 6.94 9.66 8.27
N ALA A 15 6.06 8.84 8.84
CA ALA A 15 6.26 8.23 10.16
C ALA A 15 7.49 7.29 10.18
N LEU A 16 7.85 6.67 9.05
CA LEU A 16 9.04 5.81 8.95
C LEU A 16 10.32 6.64 9.01
N ALA A 17 10.40 7.72 8.22
CA ALA A 17 11.57 8.59 8.21
C ALA A 17 11.78 9.29 9.57
N SER A 18 10.71 9.85 10.13
CA SER A 18 10.78 10.51 11.45
C SER A 18 11.08 9.50 12.57
N GLY A 19 10.50 8.31 12.53
CA GLY A 19 10.79 7.23 13.48
C GLY A 19 12.24 6.75 13.41
N ALA A 20 12.81 6.62 12.21
CA ALA A 20 14.21 6.24 12.02
C ALA A 20 15.17 7.25 12.69
N GLN A 21 14.92 8.55 12.50
CA GLN A 21 15.71 9.59 13.14
C GLN A 21 15.63 9.49 14.67
N VAL A 22 14.41 9.40 15.23
CA VAL A 22 14.21 9.30 16.68
C VAL A 22 14.90 8.06 17.24
N LEU A 23 14.84 6.93 16.54
CA LEU A 23 15.46 5.69 16.98
C LEU A 23 16.98 5.81 17.04
N ARG A 24 17.59 6.39 15.99
CA ARG A 24 19.04 6.63 15.94
C ARG A 24 19.49 7.57 17.06
N GLU A 25 18.81 8.69 17.25
CA GLU A 25 19.12 9.64 18.32
C GLU A 25 19.05 9.00 19.71
N ARG A 26 18.02 8.17 19.97
CA ARG A 26 17.88 7.48 21.25
C ARG A 26 18.98 6.42 21.45
N GLY A 27 19.34 5.68 20.40
CA GLY A 27 20.46 4.73 20.43
C GLY A 27 21.76 5.42 20.84
N THR A 28 22.10 6.53 20.18
CA THR A 28 23.29 7.34 20.52
C THR A 28 23.28 7.82 21.97
N ARG A 29 22.15 8.34 22.47
CA ARG A 29 22.06 8.80 23.87
C ARG A 29 22.32 7.69 24.90
N VAL A 30 21.91 6.45 24.61
CA VAL A 30 22.16 5.30 25.50
C VAL A 30 23.65 4.96 25.54
N GLU A 31 24.31 4.94 24.38
CA GLU A 31 25.75 4.70 24.30
C GLU A 31 26.54 5.82 24.99
N ASP A 32 26.24 7.09 24.69
CA ASP A 32 26.91 8.26 25.29
C ASP A 32 26.81 8.25 26.81
N ALA A 33 25.64 7.90 27.36
CA ALA A 33 25.44 7.79 28.79
C ALA A 33 26.33 6.69 29.40
N ALA A 34 26.44 5.53 28.76
CA ALA A 34 27.27 4.43 29.24
C ALA A 34 28.77 4.75 29.12
N VAL A 35 29.19 5.41 28.03
CA VAL A 35 30.55 5.92 27.84
C VAL A 35 30.90 6.94 28.93
N SER A 36 29.99 7.86 29.25
CA SER A 36 30.21 8.84 30.30
C SER A 36 30.34 8.21 31.69
N VAL A 37 29.57 7.16 32.00
CA VAL A 37 29.65 6.46 33.29
C VAL A 37 30.94 5.66 33.39
N ASP A 38 31.32 4.95 32.33
CA ASP A 38 32.59 4.22 32.22
C ASP A 38 33.79 5.15 32.41
N ALA A 39 33.82 6.29 31.71
CA ALA A 39 34.87 7.30 31.86
C ALA A 39 34.97 7.82 33.30
N ARG A 40 33.85 8.24 33.90
CA ARG A 40 33.82 8.71 35.29
C ARG A 40 34.30 7.65 36.27
N CYS A 41 33.98 6.37 36.05
CA CYS A 41 34.49 5.28 36.88
C CYS A 41 36.01 5.13 36.77
N ASN A 42 36.56 5.32 35.57
CA ASN A 42 38.00 5.25 35.32
C ASN A 42 38.76 6.50 35.80
N ASP A 43 38.09 7.65 35.90
CA ASP A 43 38.67 8.93 36.34
C ASP A 43 38.63 9.13 37.88
N LEU A 44 37.88 8.29 38.61
CA LEU A 44 37.85 8.27 40.08
C LEU A 44 39.20 8.07 40.82
N PRO A 45 40.30 7.55 40.22
CA PRO A 45 41.62 7.50 40.86
C PRO A 45 42.18 8.86 41.31
N GLU A 46 41.62 9.99 40.89
CA GLU A 46 41.97 11.31 41.47
C GLU A 46 41.66 11.40 42.98
N MET A 47 40.85 10.49 43.55
CA MET A 47 40.55 10.45 44.98
C MET A 47 41.45 9.54 45.84
N ARG A 48 42.42 8.80 45.27
CA ARG A 48 43.44 7.92 45.93
C ARG A 48 42.97 6.89 46.99
N ALA A 49 41.75 6.98 47.51
CA ALA A 49 41.21 6.12 48.57
C ALA A 49 40.44 4.91 48.04
N TRP A 50 40.15 4.88 46.73
CA TRP A 50 39.37 3.82 46.09
C TRP A 50 40.21 2.94 45.13
N ASP A 51 41.53 3.11 45.09
CA ASP A 51 42.40 2.25 44.29
C ASP A 51 42.46 0.81 44.85
N GLY A 52 42.32 -0.20 43.98
CA GLY A 52 42.37 -1.62 44.35
C GLY A 52 41.36 -2.53 43.65
N VAL A 53 41.25 -3.78 44.12
CA VAL A 53 40.46 -4.86 43.49
C VAL A 53 38.98 -4.46 43.26
N ALA A 54 38.39 -3.71 44.18
CA ALA A 54 37.01 -3.25 44.06
C ALA A 54 36.82 -2.26 42.90
N GLN A 55 37.80 -1.40 42.64
CA GLN A 55 37.77 -0.44 41.54
C GLN A 55 37.98 -1.13 40.19
N VAL A 56 38.90 -2.09 40.10
CA VAL A 56 39.06 -2.94 38.90
C VAL A 56 37.74 -3.66 38.56
N ALA A 57 37.09 -4.27 39.57
CA ALA A 57 35.83 -4.95 39.37
C ALA A 57 34.69 -4.00 38.92
N ALA A 58 34.66 -2.77 39.44
CA ALA A 58 33.71 -1.75 39.02
C ALA A 58 33.96 -1.29 37.59
N ALA A 59 35.21 -0.98 37.23
CA ALA A 59 35.60 -0.62 35.87
C ALA A 59 35.25 -1.73 34.87
N ASP A 60 35.52 -2.99 35.22
CA ASP A 60 35.12 -4.15 34.41
C ASP A 60 33.59 -4.24 34.23
N ALA A 61 32.81 -3.95 35.28
CA ALA A 61 31.35 -3.96 35.21
C ALA A 61 30.81 -2.84 34.32
N PHE A 62 31.32 -1.61 34.44
CA PHE A 62 30.91 -0.50 33.58
C PHE A 62 31.41 -0.67 32.14
N GLY A 63 32.58 -1.25 31.92
CA GLY A 63 33.07 -1.62 30.60
C GLY A 63 32.20 -2.70 29.92
N ARG A 64 31.61 -3.64 30.70
CA ARG A 64 30.57 -4.56 30.20
C ARG A 64 29.28 -3.81 29.86
N ALA A 65 28.83 -2.91 30.72
CA ALA A 65 27.62 -2.12 30.50
C ALA A 65 27.72 -1.24 29.24
N LYS A 66 28.88 -0.58 29.04
CA LYS A 66 29.21 0.19 27.83
C LYS A 66 29.12 -0.65 26.56
N ARG A 67 29.69 -1.86 26.56
CA ARG A 67 29.57 -2.78 25.42
C ARG A 67 28.11 -3.13 25.11
N LYS A 68 27.28 -3.32 26.14
CA LYS A 68 25.84 -3.56 25.96
C LYS A 68 25.08 -2.32 25.47
N ALA A 69 25.48 -1.13 25.89
CA ALA A 69 24.93 0.10 25.34
C ALA A 69 25.29 0.29 23.87
N ALA A 70 26.51 -0.08 23.46
CA ALA A 70 26.92 -0.11 22.05
C ALA A 70 26.09 -1.12 21.24
N ASP A 71 25.83 -2.33 21.77
CA ASP A 71 24.93 -3.30 21.11
C ASP A 71 23.53 -2.69 20.86
N VAL A 72 22.99 -1.91 21.82
CA VAL A 72 21.70 -1.21 21.69
C VAL A 72 21.77 -0.09 20.65
N HIS A 73 22.84 0.69 20.63
CA HIS A 73 23.07 1.71 19.61
C HIS A 73 23.11 1.10 18.21
N ASP A 74 23.88 0.04 18.02
CA ASP A 74 24.02 -0.60 16.71
C ASP A 74 22.69 -1.19 16.22
N LEU A 75 21.91 -1.82 17.11
CA LEU A 75 20.56 -2.28 16.81
C LEU A 75 19.66 -1.12 16.37
N ALA A 76 19.64 -0.03 17.15
CA ALA A 76 18.82 1.14 16.83
C ALA A 76 19.20 1.73 15.48
N SER A 77 20.51 1.81 15.17
CA SER A 77 21.04 2.27 13.89
C SER A 77 20.66 1.34 12.74
N ALA A 78 20.70 0.02 12.94
CA ALA A 78 20.32 -0.97 11.92
C ALA A 78 18.81 -0.92 11.61
N LEU A 79 17.96 -0.83 12.63
CA LEU A 79 16.52 -0.66 12.47
C LEU A 79 16.19 0.67 11.80
N ALA A 80 16.84 1.76 12.19
CA ALA A 80 16.67 3.06 11.55
C ALA A 80 17.04 3.03 10.06
N ALA A 81 18.13 2.36 9.70
CA ALA A 81 18.53 2.20 8.30
C ALA A 81 17.49 1.40 7.49
N ALA A 82 16.94 0.31 8.06
CA ALA A 82 15.87 -0.45 7.43
C ALA A 82 14.59 0.40 7.21
N MET A 83 14.20 1.20 8.22
CA MET A 83 13.07 2.12 8.11
C MET A 83 13.27 3.19 7.03
N GLU A 84 14.48 3.76 6.93
CA GLU A 84 14.83 4.74 5.88
C GLU A 84 14.80 4.11 4.49
N GLN A 85 15.40 2.93 4.33
CA GLN A 85 15.36 2.19 3.06
C GLN A 85 13.92 1.88 2.64
N GLY A 86 13.10 1.39 3.59
CA GLY A 86 11.69 1.12 3.34
C GLY A 86 10.91 2.38 3.01
N PHE A 87 11.18 3.51 3.68
CA PHE A 87 10.57 4.80 3.34
C PHE A 87 10.81 5.16 1.88
N TYR A 88 12.06 5.11 1.39
CA TYR A 88 12.37 5.45 0.00
C TYR A 88 11.77 4.44 -0.98
N GLY A 89 11.93 3.13 -0.72
CA GLY A 89 11.44 2.06 -1.59
C GLY A 89 9.91 2.08 -1.74
N LEU A 90 9.19 2.11 -0.61
CA LEU A 90 7.72 2.17 -0.60
C LEU A 90 7.19 3.48 -1.18
N SER A 91 7.82 4.62 -0.87
CA SER A 91 7.38 5.91 -1.42
C SER A 91 7.53 5.97 -2.93
N ALA A 92 8.64 5.46 -3.47
CA ALA A 92 8.87 5.39 -4.90
C ALA A 92 7.87 4.45 -5.60
N ALA A 93 7.64 3.25 -5.03
CA ALA A 93 6.68 2.29 -5.56
C ALA A 93 5.24 2.83 -5.51
N LYS A 94 4.82 3.40 -4.37
CA LYS A 94 3.51 4.05 -4.18
C LYS A 94 3.31 5.17 -5.20
N SER A 95 4.29 6.06 -5.34
CA SER A 95 4.19 7.20 -6.26
C SER A 95 4.11 6.74 -7.72
N SER A 96 4.88 5.73 -8.11
CA SER A 96 4.85 5.19 -9.47
C SER A 96 3.50 4.54 -9.79
N LEU A 97 2.96 3.74 -8.87
CA LEU A 97 1.67 3.08 -9.05
C LEU A 97 0.51 4.09 -9.09
N LEU A 98 0.43 4.99 -8.11
CA LEU A 98 -0.64 5.99 -8.04
C LEU A 98 -0.54 7.03 -9.17
N GLY A 99 0.68 7.39 -9.59
CA GLY A 99 0.91 8.20 -10.78
C GLY A 99 0.36 7.54 -12.03
N ARG A 100 0.62 6.25 -12.23
CA ARG A 100 0.07 5.49 -13.35
C ARG A 100 -1.46 5.41 -13.32
N VAL A 101 -2.04 5.25 -12.13
CA VAL A 101 -3.50 5.30 -11.97
C VAL A 101 -4.04 6.67 -12.38
N ALA A 102 -3.43 7.77 -11.92
CA ALA A 102 -3.86 9.11 -12.28
C ALA A 102 -3.79 9.36 -13.80
N GLU A 103 -2.77 8.84 -14.49
CA GLU A 103 -2.68 8.90 -15.96
C GLU A 103 -3.82 8.16 -16.65
N LEU A 104 -4.15 6.95 -16.19
CA LEU A 104 -5.26 6.16 -16.75
C LEU A 104 -6.60 6.87 -16.53
N GLU A 105 -6.79 7.41 -15.32
CA GLU A 105 -7.99 8.11 -14.92
C GLU A 105 -8.15 9.51 -15.53
N ALA A 106 -7.09 10.09 -16.10
CA ALA A 106 -7.22 11.28 -16.93
C ALA A 106 -7.88 10.97 -18.28
N GLY A 107 -7.86 9.70 -18.70
CA GLY A 107 -8.41 9.22 -19.98
C GLY A 107 -9.76 8.51 -19.84
N PRO A 108 -10.07 7.61 -20.79
CA PRO A 108 -11.34 6.86 -20.82
C PRO A 108 -11.38 5.68 -19.85
N PHE A 109 -10.36 5.50 -19.00
CA PHE A 109 -10.25 4.37 -18.09
C PHE A 109 -10.49 4.81 -16.65
N GLU A 110 -10.88 3.86 -15.81
CA GLU A 110 -10.88 3.99 -14.36
C GLU A 110 -10.19 2.77 -13.74
N VAL A 111 -9.73 2.91 -12.49
CA VAL A 111 -9.05 1.82 -11.77
C VAL A 111 -9.79 1.53 -10.48
N SER A 112 -10.29 0.30 -10.35
CA SER A 112 -11.05 -0.13 -9.17
C SER A 112 -10.16 -0.21 -7.91
N ASP A 113 -10.80 -0.36 -6.74
CA ASP A 113 -10.06 -0.52 -5.48
C ASP A 113 -9.17 -1.78 -5.45
N ARG A 114 -9.45 -2.72 -6.35
CA ARG A 114 -8.72 -3.99 -6.54
C ARG A 114 -7.73 -3.95 -7.71
N TRP A 115 -7.35 -2.76 -8.16
CA TRP A 115 -6.35 -2.54 -9.22
C TRP A 115 -6.75 -3.10 -10.59
N VAL A 116 -8.05 -3.19 -10.86
CA VAL A 116 -8.58 -3.59 -12.17
C VAL A 116 -8.82 -2.34 -13.00
N VAL A 117 -8.28 -2.31 -14.21
CA VAL A 117 -8.55 -1.24 -15.18
C VAL A 117 -9.86 -1.55 -15.89
N THR A 118 -10.82 -0.65 -15.80
CA THR A 118 -12.11 -0.72 -16.50
C THR A 118 -12.29 0.52 -17.39
N LEU A 119 -13.27 0.50 -18.28
CA LEU A 119 -13.60 1.67 -19.09
C LEU A 119 -14.63 2.50 -18.35
N LYS A 120 -14.47 3.82 -18.37
CA LYS A 120 -15.52 4.72 -17.92
C LYS A 120 -16.77 4.53 -18.78
N PRO A 121 -17.97 4.75 -18.24
CA PRO A 121 -19.19 4.75 -19.03
C PRO A 121 -19.17 5.93 -20.02
N ILE A 122 -18.95 5.65 -21.29
CA ILE A 122 -18.98 6.63 -22.38
C ILE A 122 -19.65 6.04 -23.62
N GLU A 123 -20.46 6.85 -24.32
CA GLU A 123 -21.06 6.44 -25.58
C GLU A 123 -20.00 6.34 -26.68
N MET A 124 -19.94 5.20 -27.37
CA MET A 124 -18.98 4.97 -28.45
C MET A 124 -19.50 3.99 -29.50
N SER A 125 -18.78 3.91 -30.63
CA SER A 125 -19.04 2.89 -31.64
C SER A 125 -18.47 1.53 -31.22
N ALA A 126 -18.96 0.43 -31.80
CA ALA A 126 -18.46 -0.92 -31.51
C ALA A 126 -16.96 -1.09 -31.87
N GLU A 127 -16.50 -0.43 -32.94
CA GLU A 127 -15.09 -0.44 -33.35
C GLU A 127 -14.22 0.28 -32.32
N SER A 128 -14.64 1.47 -31.88
CA SER A 128 -13.97 2.22 -30.81
C SER A 128 -13.95 1.45 -29.48
N ALA A 129 -15.01 0.70 -29.17
CA ALA A 129 -15.06 -0.14 -27.97
C ALA A 129 -14.03 -1.26 -28.01
N ALA A 130 -13.88 -1.95 -29.15
CA ALA A 130 -12.90 -3.01 -29.32
C ALA A 130 -11.45 -2.48 -29.15
N GLU A 131 -11.16 -1.31 -29.71
CA GLU A 131 -9.86 -0.64 -29.55
C GLU A 131 -9.57 -0.27 -28.09
N LEU A 132 -10.54 0.33 -27.39
CA LEU A 132 -10.36 0.70 -25.98
C LEU A 132 -10.26 -0.53 -25.06
N ILE A 133 -10.93 -1.63 -25.38
CA ILE A 133 -10.76 -2.92 -24.68
C ILE A 133 -9.33 -3.46 -24.86
N ALA A 134 -8.78 -3.39 -26.06
CA ALA A 134 -7.39 -3.79 -26.32
C ALA A 134 -6.40 -2.90 -25.53
N GLN A 135 -6.63 -1.58 -25.53
CA GLN A 135 -5.83 -0.63 -24.76
C GLN A 135 -5.93 -0.88 -23.25
N ARG A 136 -7.13 -1.11 -22.72
CA ARG A 136 -7.37 -1.50 -21.32
C ARG A 136 -6.54 -2.71 -20.93
N ASN A 137 -6.55 -3.77 -21.73
CA ASN A 137 -5.79 -4.98 -21.45
C ASN A 137 -4.28 -4.72 -21.43
N ALA A 138 -3.78 -3.90 -22.37
CA ALA A 138 -2.38 -3.47 -22.36
C ALA A 138 -2.04 -2.61 -21.12
N HIS A 139 -2.95 -1.72 -20.72
CA HIS A 139 -2.80 -0.93 -19.51
C HIS A 139 -2.80 -1.77 -18.24
N GLN A 140 -3.65 -2.80 -18.15
CA GLN A 140 -3.62 -3.75 -17.04
C GLN A 140 -2.26 -4.48 -16.96
N ALA A 141 -1.74 -4.93 -18.11
CA ALA A 141 -0.44 -5.59 -18.17
C ALA A 141 0.71 -4.67 -17.70
N ASN A 142 0.60 -3.36 -17.93
CA ASN A 142 1.57 -2.37 -17.46
C ASN A 142 1.37 -1.97 -15.99
N LEU A 143 0.13 -2.01 -15.48
CA LEU A 143 -0.18 -1.70 -14.08
C LEU A 143 0.25 -2.82 -13.12
N ASN A 144 0.09 -4.08 -13.53
CA ASN A 144 0.40 -5.25 -12.70
C ASN A 144 1.85 -5.25 -12.14
N PRO A 145 2.91 -4.99 -12.93
CA PRO A 145 4.28 -4.88 -12.42
C PRO A 145 4.46 -3.80 -11.35
N LEU A 146 3.78 -2.66 -11.47
CA LEU A 146 3.85 -1.58 -10.48
C LEU A 146 3.17 -1.98 -9.17
N MET A 147 2.04 -2.70 -9.26
CA MET A 147 1.37 -3.29 -8.11
C MET A 147 2.31 -4.28 -7.38
N PHE A 148 2.95 -5.18 -8.12
CA PHE A 148 3.94 -6.12 -7.55
C PHE A 148 5.16 -5.41 -6.95
N ALA A 149 5.59 -4.28 -7.50
CA ALA A 149 6.68 -3.50 -6.94
C ALA A 149 6.35 -2.93 -5.55
N VAL A 150 5.10 -2.53 -5.32
CA VAL A 150 4.63 -2.12 -3.97
C VAL A 150 4.70 -3.30 -3.01
N GLY A 151 4.18 -4.46 -3.42
CA GLY A 151 4.21 -5.68 -2.60
C GLY A 151 5.63 -6.09 -2.23
N ARG A 152 6.55 -6.04 -3.20
CA ARG A 152 7.96 -6.34 -2.99
C ARG A 152 8.64 -5.34 -2.04
N ALA A 153 8.40 -4.05 -2.21
CA ALA A 153 8.99 -3.03 -1.34
C ALA A 153 8.52 -3.15 0.12
N ASP A 154 7.27 -3.57 0.33
CA ASP A 154 6.72 -3.90 1.66
C ASP A 154 7.41 -5.14 2.27
N ASP A 155 7.55 -6.22 1.48
CA ASP A 155 8.23 -7.44 1.91
C ASP A 155 9.72 -7.17 2.21
N GLU A 156 10.42 -6.40 1.37
CA GLU A 156 11.82 -6.01 1.57
C GLU A 156 12.04 -5.20 2.85
N LEU A 157 11.12 -4.27 3.17
CA LEU A 157 11.16 -3.55 4.45
C LEU A 157 10.98 -4.52 5.63
N SER A 158 9.99 -5.40 5.55
CA SER A 158 9.72 -6.38 6.61
C SER A 158 10.92 -7.29 6.87
N ASP A 159 11.54 -7.79 5.79
CA ASP A 159 12.74 -8.62 5.85
C ASP A 159 13.94 -7.86 6.39
N ALA A 160 14.15 -6.61 5.98
CA ALA A 160 15.22 -5.76 6.51
C ALA A 160 15.07 -5.51 8.03
N MET A 161 13.85 -5.26 8.49
CA MET A 161 13.55 -5.08 9.92
C MET A 161 13.81 -6.37 10.71
N ARG A 162 13.36 -7.52 10.19
CA ARG A 162 13.61 -8.83 10.82
C ARG A 162 15.10 -9.18 10.84
N ALA A 163 15.82 -8.92 9.76
CA ALA A 163 17.26 -9.15 9.67
C ALA A 163 18.04 -8.26 10.65
N ALA A 164 17.65 -6.99 10.79
CA ALA A 164 18.25 -6.08 11.76
C ALA A 164 18.01 -6.57 13.20
N ALA A 165 16.77 -6.99 13.53
CA ALA A 165 16.43 -7.49 14.85
C ALA A 165 17.10 -8.85 15.19
N SER A 166 17.20 -9.76 14.22
CA SER A 166 17.73 -11.11 14.43
C SER A 166 19.23 -11.10 14.76
N LYS A 167 20.00 -10.17 14.18
CA LYS A 167 21.42 -9.96 14.49
C LYS A 167 21.68 -9.72 15.99
N TYR A 168 20.70 -9.17 16.71
CA TYR A 168 20.78 -8.86 18.14
C TYR A 168 19.90 -9.78 19.00
N GLY A 169 19.41 -10.89 18.45
CA GLY A 169 18.66 -11.91 19.20
C GLY A 169 17.23 -11.49 19.59
N LEU A 170 16.66 -10.47 18.95
CA LEU A 170 15.29 -10.00 19.23
C LEU A 170 14.20 -10.72 18.45
N VAL A 171 14.57 -11.53 17.45
CA VAL A 171 13.62 -12.42 16.78
C VAL A 171 13.64 -13.74 17.52
N GLU A 172 12.81 -13.82 18.56
CA GLU A 172 12.57 -15.05 19.32
C GLU A 172 11.72 -15.99 18.46
N SER A 173 12.22 -17.18 18.18
CA SER A 173 11.58 -18.17 17.28
C SER A 173 10.23 -18.72 17.81
N ASP A 174 9.83 -18.33 19.02
CA ASP A 174 8.62 -18.78 19.69
C ASP A 174 7.79 -17.57 20.20
N PRO A 175 6.67 -17.24 19.54
CA PRO A 175 5.78 -16.15 19.96
C PRO A 175 5.18 -16.36 21.35
N SER A 176 5.27 -17.56 21.94
CA SER A 176 4.80 -17.85 23.30
C SER A 176 5.83 -17.58 24.39
N ALA A 177 7.11 -17.33 24.04
CA ALA A 177 8.19 -17.14 25.00
C ALA A 177 8.22 -15.75 25.66
N SER A 178 7.62 -14.74 25.00
CA SER A 178 7.58 -13.36 25.50
C SER A 178 6.14 -12.84 25.55
N PRO A 179 5.63 -12.38 26.71
CA PRO A 179 4.29 -11.80 26.84
C PRO A 179 4.06 -10.59 25.92
N PHE A 180 5.14 -9.89 25.55
CA PHE A 180 5.09 -8.74 24.64
C PHE A 180 4.96 -9.18 23.17
N LEU A 181 5.66 -10.25 22.78
CA LEU A 181 5.53 -10.86 21.45
C LEU A 181 4.21 -11.63 21.31
N ALA A 182 3.69 -12.23 22.38
CA ALA A 182 2.37 -12.86 22.39
C ALA A 182 1.26 -11.83 22.08
N LEU A 183 1.40 -10.58 22.53
CA LEU A 183 0.49 -9.49 22.20
C LEU A 183 0.63 -9.04 20.73
N ALA A 184 1.85 -9.04 20.19
CA ALA A 184 2.09 -8.77 18.77
C ALA A 184 1.58 -9.91 17.87
N ALA A 185 1.68 -11.16 18.30
CA ALA A 185 1.17 -12.35 17.61
C ALA A 185 -0.36 -12.44 17.61
N LEU A 186 -1.05 -11.73 18.53
CA LEU A 186 -2.51 -11.53 18.49
C LEU A 186 -2.94 -10.59 17.36
N ILE A 187 -2.03 -9.81 16.80
CA ILE A 187 -2.26 -9.07 15.55
C ILE A 187 -1.94 -10.04 14.43
N ALA A 188 -2.97 -10.64 13.83
CA ALA A 188 -2.81 -11.51 12.68
C ALA A 188 -1.95 -10.82 11.60
N GLU A 189 -1.03 -11.58 10.99
CA GLU A 189 -0.19 -11.05 9.91
C GLU A 189 -1.09 -10.44 8.82
N PRO A 190 -0.84 -9.19 8.38
CA PRO A 190 -1.70 -8.54 7.40
C PRO A 190 -1.77 -9.39 6.13
N VAL A 191 -2.98 -9.88 5.81
CA VAL A 191 -3.22 -10.62 4.58
C VAL A 191 -3.34 -9.62 3.43
N SER A 192 -2.85 -10.02 2.25
CA SER A 192 -3.03 -9.26 1.01
C SER A 192 -4.52 -9.00 0.76
N ASP A 193 -4.89 -7.73 0.54
CA ASP A 193 -6.29 -7.37 0.23
C ASP A 193 -6.67 -7.80 -1.19
N VAL A 194 -5.67 -7.91 -2.07
CA VAL A 194 -5.80 -8.52 -3.38
C VAL A 194 -5.47 -10.01 -3.22
N PRO A 195 -6.37 -10.94 -3.58
CA PRO A 195 -6.11 -12.36 -3.48
C PRO A 195 -4.90 -12.73 -4.33
N MET A 196 -3.78 -12.99 -3.67
CA MET A 196 -2.60 -13.66 -4.25
C MET A 196 -2.46 -15.08 -3.69
N THR A 197 -3.57 -15.64 -3.23
CA THR A 197 -3.60 -16.99 -2.68
C THR A 197 -3.26 -17.99 -3.77
N ALA A 198 -2.27 -18.83 -3.49
CA ALA A 198 -1.80 -19.92 -4.33
C ALA A 198 -2.99 -20.80 -4.78
N GLY A 199 -3.50 -20.57 -6.00
CA GLY A 199 -4.58 -21.38 -6.57
C GLY A 199 -5.51 -20.64 -7.52
N ILE A 200 -5.68 -19.32 -7.38
CA ILE A 200 -6.42 -18.51 -8.37
C ILE A 200 -5.43 -17.51 -8.99
N PRO A 201 -5.07 -17.67 -10.27
CA PRO A 201 -4.28 -16.67 -10.98
C PRO A 201 -4.90 -15.28 -10.83
N LEU A 202 -4.08 -14.27 -10.53
CA LEU A 202 -4.51 -12.85 -10.52
C LEU A 202 -5.34 -12.48 -11.75
N LEU A 203 -5.03 -13.09 -12.89
CA LEU A 203 -5.74 -12.93 -14.15
C LEU A 203 -7.20 -13.42 -14.11
N ASP A 204 -7.48 -14.54 -13.44
CA ASP A 204 -8.84 -15.11 -13.33
C ASP A 204 -9.71 -14.26 -12.40
N TYR A 205 -9.11 -13.70 -11.35
CA TYR A 205 -9.78 -12.78 -10.45
C TYR A 205 -10.06 -11.41 -11.12
N GLN A 206 -9.06 -10.88 -11.82
CA GLN A 206 -9.22 -9.66 -12.63
C GLN A 206 -10.27 -9.87 -13.73
N GLN A 207 -10.40 -11.09 -14.26
CA GLN A 207 -11.45 -11.43 -15.21
C GLN A 207 -12.83 -11.45 -14.55
N GLN A 208 -13.00 -12.05 -13.37
CA GLN A 208 -14.27 -12.02 -12.63
C GLN A 208 -14.76 -10.60 -12.33
N GLU A 209 -13.88 -9.71 -11.87
CA GLU A 209 -14.24 -8.31 -11.62
C GLU A 209 -14.69 -7.60 -12.90
N ARG A 210 -14.03 -7.87 -14.04
CA ARG A 210 -14.48 -7.34 -15.34
C ARG A 210 -15.83 -7.90 -15.74
N ASP A 211 -16.07 -9.18 -15.54
CA ASP A 211 -17.32 -9.85 -15.90
C ASP A 211 -18.50 -9.31 -15.07
N LEU A 212 -18.25 -8.83 -13.84
CA LEU A 212 -19.24 -8.15 -12.99
C LEU A 212 -19.56 -6.73 -13.46
N ASP A 213 -18.59 -6.02 -14.05
CA ASP A 213 -18.71 -4.62 -14.47
C ASP A 213 -19.16 -4.46 -15.94
N ALA A 214 -18.90 -5.47 -16.76
CA ALA A 214 -19.33 -5.57 -18.16
C ALA A 214 -20.86 -5.39 -18.40
N PRO A 215 -21.79 -5.93 -17.57
CA PRO A 215 -23.23 -5.76 -17.76
C PRO A 215 -23.78 -4.36 -17.44
N VAL A 216 -23.01 -3.52 -16.74
CA VAL A 216 -23.43 -2.16 -16.35
C VAL A 216 -22.72 -1.07 -17.16
N THR A 217 -21.67 -1.43 -17.89
CA THR A 217 -20.90 -0.50 -18.72
C THR A 217 -21.39 -0.52 -20.15
N VAL A 218 -21.89 0.63 -20.63
CA VAL A 218 -22.41 0.79 -22.00
C VAL A 218 -21.25 0.79 -23.01
N ALA A 219 -21.32 -0.11 -23.99
CA ALA A 219 -20.36 -0.24 -25.09
C ALA A 219 -20.82 0.50 -26.38
N ARG A 220 -22.12 0.56 -26.65
CA ARG A 220 -22.68 1.22 -27.84
C ARG A 220 -24.09 1.71 -27.55
N THR A 221 -24.47 2.88 -28.05
CA THR A 221 -25.87 3.30 -28.10
C THR A 221 -26.33 3.50 -29.53
N GLU A 222 -27.49 2.98 -29.87
CA GLU A 222 -28.17 3.24 -31.15
C GLU A 222 -29.43 4.05 -30.88
N SER A 223 -29.50 5.25 -31.43
CA SER A 223 -30.70 6.08 -31.36
C SER A 223 -31.50 5.96 -32.65
N SER A 224 -32.79 5.66 -32.56
CA SER A 224 -33.73 5.72 -33.67
C SER A 224 -34.91 6.61 -33.33
N LEU A 225 -35.42 7.33 -34.33
CA LEU A 225 -36.65 8.12 -34.22
C LEU A 225 -37.80 7.30 -34.80
N GLY A 226 -38.80 6.99 -33.97
CA GLY A 226 -40.05 6.39 -34.40
C GLY A 226 -40.92 7.37 -35.19
N ALA A 227 -41.86 6.85 -35.98
CA ALA A 227 -42.75 7.63 -36.84
C ALA A 227 -43.65 8.64 -36.09
N HIS A 228 -43.67 8.60 -34.75
CA HIS A 228 -44.49 9.45 -33.87
C HIS A 228 -43.65 10.35 -32.95
N GLY A 229 -42.35 10.53 -33.23
CA GLY A 229 -41.48 11.41 -32.44
C GLY A 229 -40.97 10.78 -31.13
N GLU A 230 -41.10 9.46 -30.99
CA GLU A 230 -40.48 8.69 -29.91
C GLU A 230 -38.99 8.48 -30.22
N LYS A 231 -38.12 8.81 -29.27
CA LYS A 231 -36.69 8.53 -29.37
C LYS A 231 -36.40 7.22 -28.65
N THR A 232 -36.07 6.18 -29.40
CA THR A 232 -35.66 4.89 -28.85
C THR A 232 -34.14 4.82 -28.88
N THR A 233 -33.53 4.70 -27.71
CA THR A 233 -32.08 4.54 -27.52
C THR A 233 -31.78 3.13 -27.04
N THR A 234 -31.13 2.31 -27.86
CA THR A 234 -30.68 0.96 -27.49
C THR A 234 -29.23 1.03 -27.04
N ALA A 235 -28.97 0.87 -25.73
CA ALA A 235 -27.65 0.75 -25.15
C ALA A 235 -27.20 -0.72 -25.11
N PHE A 236 -26.22 -1.10 -25.93
CA PHE A 236 -25.50 -2.35 -25.84
C PHE A 236 -24.39 -2.24 -24.79
N MET A 237 -24.29 -3.20 -23.90
CA MET A 237 -23.33 -3.29 -22.80
C MET A 237 -22.05 -4.02 -23.23
N GLN A 238 -21.00 -3.95 -22.42
CA GLN A 238 -19.71 -4.60 -22.70
C GLN A 238 -19.76 -6.14 -22.61
N ASP A 239 -20.76 -6.70 -21.94
CA ASP A 239 -21.03 -8.15 -21.92
C ASP A 239 -21.83 -8.65 -23.15
N GLY A 240 -22.21 -7.73 -24.06
CA GLY A 240 -23.05 -8.03 -25.22
C GLY A 240 -24.55 -8.01 -24.95
N SER A 241 -24.98 -7.76 -23.70
CA SER A 241 -26.39 -7.49 -23.39
C SER A 241 -26.83 -6.13 -23.94
N TRP A 242 -28.13 -5.86 -23.99
CA TRP A 242 -28.64 -4.55 -24.41
C TRP A 242 -29.81 -4.09 -23.54
N LYS A 243 -29.94 -2.78 -23.37
CA LYS A 243 -31.05 -2.09 -22.70
C LYS A 243 -31.66 -1.08 -23.66
N VAL A 244 -32.99 -1.08 -23.80
CA VAL A 244 -33.70 -0.07 -24.58
C VAL A 244 -34.30 0.97 -23.66
N PHE A 245 -34.05 2.24 -23.95
CA PHE A 245 -34.66 3.40 -23.35
C PHE A 245 -35.57 4.06 -24.38
N THR A 246 -36.85 4.22 -24.07
CA THR A 246 -37.81 4.92 -24.94
C THR A 246 -38.23 6.22 -24.27
N GLU A 247 -37.86 7.35 -24.86
CA GLU A 247 -38.38 8.66 -24.50
C GLU A 247 -39.57 9.00 -25.42
N SER A 248 -40.77 9.12 -24.84
CA SER A 248 -41.95 9.58 -25.57
C SER A 248 -42.16 11.08 -25.35
N SER A 249 -42.19 11.86 -26.43
CA SER A 249 -42.47 13.29 -26.40
C SER A 249 -43.99 13.56 -26.42
N THR A 250 -44.75 13.02 -25.46
CA THR A 250 -46.18 13.35 -25.34
C THR A 250 -46.42 14.57 -24.46
N PHE A 251 -46.08 15.76 -24.96
CA PHE A 251 -46.80 16.99 -24.64
C PHE A 251 -47.66 17.39 -25.85
N ALA A 252 -48.71 16.62 -26.11
CA ALA A 252 -49.76 17.00 -27.05
C ALA A 252 -50.84 17.77 -26.28
N GLY A 253 -50.61 19.06 -26.03
CA GLY A 253 -51.66 19.97 -25.58
C GLY A 253 -52.70 20.14 -26.69
N SER A 254 -53.78 19.35 -26.65
CA SER A 254 -54.90 19.53 -27.56
C SER A 254 -55.73 20.75 -27.13
N TRP A 255 -55.57 21.88 -27.81
CA TRP A 255 -56.53 22.99 -27.72
C TRP A 255 -57.72 22.67 -28.63
N ARG A 256 -58.82 22.16 -28.07
CA ARG A 256 -60.12 22.20 -28.74
C ARG A 256 -60.74 23.56 -28.45
N ASN A 257 -60.84 24.42 -29.46
CA ASN A 257 -61.76 25.55 -29.42
C ASN A 257 -63.20 25.01 -29.45
N VAL A 258 -63.94 25.18 -28.36
CA VAL A 258 -65.39 25.01 -28.34
C VAL A 258 -65.99 26.41 -28.56
N PRO A 259 -66.69 26.66 -29.67
CA PRO A 259 -67.41 27.92 -29.85
C PRO A 259 -68.65 27.96 -28.96
N CYS A 260 -68.89 29.10 -28.32
CA CYS A 260 -70.21 29.53 -27.86
C CYS A 260 -70.73 30.59 -28.83
#